data_AF-A0A1Q5SJ55-F1
#
_entry.id   AF-A0A1Q5SJ55-F1
#
_cell.length_a   1.000
_cell.length_b   1.000
_cell.length_c   1.000
_cell.angle_alpha   90.00
_cell.angle_beta   90.00
_cell.angle_gamma   90.00
#
_symmetry.space_group_name_H-M   'P 1'
#
loop_
_entity.id
_entity.type
_entity.pdbx_description
1 polymer ?
#
loop_
_entity_poly.entity_id
_entity_poly.type
_entity_poly.pdbx_seq_one_letter_code
_entity_poly.pdbx_strand_id
1 'polypeptide(L)'
;MAKPPDFATEFFTIERTVEVVVNLKVFRIEVMQSSGGDKPFSTRTYEREDIVAQPAYASVGNPERKPETYAAWKSLDLGWTARETAEGALDQALGFLGERFRD
;
A
#
# COMPACT_ATOMS: atom_id res chain seq x y z
N MET A 1 3.78 22.19 -14.54
CA MET A 1 3.90 21.58 -13.20
C MET A 1 2.91 22.30 -12.29
N ALA A 2 1.96 21.59 -11.67
CA ALA A 2 0.91 22.23 -10.87
C ALA A 2 1.46 22.68 -9.51
N LYS A 3 1.13 23.90 -9.08
CA LYS A 3 1.45 24.40 -7.74
C LYS A 3 0.62 23.60 -6.72
N PRO A 4 1.22 23.08 -5.63
CA PRO A 4 0.44 22.42 -4.58
C PRO A 4 -0.59 23.39 -3.98
N PRO A 5 -1.79 22.90 -3.63
CA PRO A 5 -2.75 23.72 -2.89
C PRO A 5 -2.18 24.07 -1.51
N ASP A 6 -2.53 25.24 -0.98
CA ASP A 6 -1.95 25.82 0.25
C ASP A 6 -2.16 24.96 1.53
N PHE A 7 -2.94 23.88 1.47
CA PHE A 7 -3.16 22.94 2.57
C PHE A 7 -2.21 21.73 2.58
N ALA A 8 -1.44 21.50 1.51
CA ALA A 8 -0.57 20.33 1.38
C ALA A 8 0.90 20.75 1.33
N THR A 9 1.67 20.30 2.32
CA THR A 9 3.13 20.53 2.39
C THR A 9 3.92 19.57 1.52
N GLU A 10 3.36 18.39 1.26
CA GLU A 10 3.96 17.35 0.42
C GLU A 10 2.88 16.63 -0.39
N PHE A 11 3.19 16.29 -1.63
CA PHE A 11 2.37 15.38 -2.43
C PHE A 11 3.26 14.41 -3.21
N PHE A 12 2.70 13.24 -3.47
CA PHE A 12 3.35 12.16 -4.19
C PHE A 12 2.45 11.74 -5.35
N THR A 13 3.06 11.53 -6.52
CA THR A 13 2.39 10.87 -7.64
C THR A 13 2.63 9.38 -7.51
N ILE A 14 1.55 8.59 -7.55
CA ILE A 14 1.66 7.14 -7.68
C ILE A 14 1.85 6.84 -9.17
N GLU A 15 3.05 6.37 -9.51
CA GLU A 15 3.48 6.11 -10.88
C GLU A 15 3.10 4.69 -11.31
N ARG A 16 3.12 3.76 -10.34
CA ARG A 16 2.72 2.36 -10.56
C ARG A 16 2.21 1.76 -9.27
N THR A 17 1.17 0.95 -9.38
CA THR A 17 0.71 0.06 -8.31
C THR A 17 0.80 -1.37 -8.81
N VAL A 18 1.44 -2.23 -8.03
CA VAL A 18 1.58 -3.66 -8.34
C VAL A 18 1.04 -4.47 -7.17
N GLU A 19 0.29 -5.52 -7.46
CA GLU A 19 -0.10 -6.52 -6.46
C GLU A 19 0.67 -7.81 -6.72
N VAL A 20 1.23 -8.38 -5.66
CA VAL A 20 2.05 -9.60 -5.73
C VAL A 20 1.61 -10.58 -4.65
N VAL A 21 1.78 -11.88 -4.94
CA VAL A 21 1.44 -12.96 -4.00
C VAL A 21 2.74 -13.66 -3.59
N VAL A 22 3.02 -13.71 -2.28
CA VAL A 22 4.17 -14.40 -1.70
C VAL A 22 3.68 -15.21 -0.50
N ASN A 23 3.98 -16.52 -0.46
CA ASN A 23 3.56 -17.45 0.61
C ASN A 23 2.07 -17.32 1.00
N LEU A 24 1.18 -17.32 0.00
CA LEU A 24 -0.28 -17.18 0.14
C LEU A 24 -0.76 -15.83 0.71
N LYS A 25 0.15 -14.88 0.94
CA LYS A 25 -0.17 -13.51 1.33
C LYS A 25 -0.19 -12.61 0.10
N VAL A 26 -1.10 -11.65 0.08
CA VAL A 26 -1.22 -10.66 -1.00
C VAL A 26 -0.62 -9.35 -0.52
N PHE A 27 0.30 -8.80 -1.31
CA PHE A 27 0.93 -7.52 -1.04
C PHE A 27 0.63 -6.54 -2.15
N ARG A 28 0.52 -5.25 -1.80
CA ARG A 28 0.43 -4.14 -2.74
C ARG A 28 1.67 -3.27 -2.58
N ILE A 29 2.32 -2.95 -3.68
CA ILE A 29 3.46 -2.04 -3.74
C ILE A 29 3.05 -0.84 -4.58
N GLU A 30 3.10 0.35 -3.99
CA GLU A 30 2.89 1.62 -4.68
C GLU A 30 4.25 2.28 -4.89
N VAL A 31 4.63 2.47 -6.15
CA VAL A 31 5.82 3.23 -6.53
C VAL A 31 5.42 4.69 -6.67
N MET A 32 6.10 5.54 -5.91
CA MET A 32 5.76 6.93 -5.73
C MET A 32 6.93 7.82 -6.13
N GLN A 33 6.62 8.96 -6.77
CA GLN A 33 7.55 10.04 -6.99
C GLN A 33 7.09 11.28 -6.23
N SER A 34 7.99 11.90 -5.47
CA SER A 34 7.68 13.15 -4.78
C SER A 34 7.59 14.29 -5.79
N SER A 35 6.69 15.24 -5.52
CA SER A 35 6.57 16.47 -6.29
C SER A 35 7.91 17.22 -6.36
N GLY A 36 8.47 17.33 -7.55
CA GLY A 36 9.78 17.94 -7.76
C GLY A 36 10.56 17.42 -8.96
N GLY A 37 10.15 16.28 -9.56
CA GLY A 37 10.73 15.72 -10.78
C GLY A 37 12.12 15.11 -10.59
N ASP A 38 12.98 15.77 -9.83
CA ASP A 38 14.37 15.39 -9.57
C ASP A 38 14.53 14.51 -8.32
N LYS A 39 13.42 14.20 -7.62
CA LYS A 39 13.45 13.34 -6.44
C LYS A 39 13.39 11.87 -6.86
N PRO A 40 14.13 10.98 -6.17
CA PRO A 40 14.12 9.55 -6.47
C PRO A 40 12.73 8.95 -6.23
N PHE A 41 12.42 7.90 -6.99
CA PHE A 41 11.28 7.04 -6.77
C PHE A 41 11.44 6.27 -5.47
N SER A 42 10.35 6.15 -4.73
CA SER A 42 10.24 5.42 -3.47
C SER A 42 9.04 4.47 -3.53
N THR A 43 8.90 3.59 -2.54
CA THR A 43 7.82 2.61 -2.49
C THR A 43 7.11 2.61 -1.16
N ARG A 44 5.78 2.48 -1.17
CA ARG A 44 4.99 2.03 -0.02
C ARG A 44 4.53 0.62 -0.26
N THR A 45 4.60 -0.22 0.78
CA THR A 45 4.13 -1.59 0.70
C THR A 45 3.00 -1.80 1.70
N TYR A 46 2.04 -2.63 1.32
CA TYR A 46 0.92 -3.01 2.15
C TYR A 46 0.73 -4.52 2.07
N GLU A 47 0.33 -5.13 3.18
CA GLU A 47 -0.14 -6.52 3.26
C GLU A 47 -1.66 -6.51 3.32
N ARG A 48 -2.31 -7.37 2.54
CA ARG A 48 -3.76 -7.58 2.63
C ARG A 48 -4.09 -8.36 3.90
N GLU A 49 -5.02 -7.85 4.68
CA GLU A 49 -5.58 -8.51 5.85
C GLU A 49 -7.09 -8.62 5.69
N ASP A 50 -7.64 -9.82 5.85
CA ASP A 50 -9.09 -10.02 5.83
C ASP A 50 -9.63 -9.86 7.27
N ILE A 51 -10.43 -8.82 7.49
CA ILE A 51 -11.00 -8.45 8.79
C ILE A 51 -12.46 -8.89 8.83
N VAL A 52 -12.83 -9.67 9.84
CA VAL A 52 -14.23 -10.01 10.11
C VAL A 52 -14.82 -8.96 11.04
N ALA A 53 -15.72 -8.13 10.52
CA ALA A 53 -16.45 -7.17 11.34
C ALA A 53 -17.82 -7.72 11.72
N GLN A 54 -18.10 -7.76 13.01
CA GLN A 54 -19.42 -8.04 13.55
C GLN A 54 -20.02 -6.74 14.09
N PRO A 55 -21.12 -6.24 13.50
CA PRO A 55 -21.79 -5.04 14.00
C PRO A 55 -22.27 -5.25 15.44
N ALA A 56 -21.89 -4.34 16.34
CA ALA A 56 -22.28 -4.42 17.76
C ALA A 56 -23.75 -4.05 18.01
N TYR A 57 -24.38 -3.33 17.07
CA TYR A 57 -25.78 -2.92 17.15
C TYR A 57 -26.52 -3.40 15.92
N ALA A 58 -27.74 -3.91 16.14
CA ALA A 58 -28.69 -4.16 15.07
C ALA A 58 -28.98 -2.83 14.36
N SER A 59 -28.77 -2.77 13.03
CA SER A 59 -29.32 -1.67 12.24
C SER A 59 -30.84 -1.76 12.33
N VAL A 60 -31.52 -0.61 12.47
CA VAL A 60 -32.99 -0.54 12.47
C VAL A 60 -33.53 -1.31 11.25
N GLY A 61 -34.22 -2.43 11.50
CA GLY A 61 -34.78 -3.30 10.46
C GLY A 61 -34.02 -4.62 10.18
N ASN A 62 -32.85 -4.86 10.78
CA ASN A 62 -32.15 -6.15 10.63
C ASN A 62 -31.44 -6.59 11.93
N PRO A 63 -32.17 -7.28 12.83
CA PRO A 63 -31.65 -7.72 14.12
C PRO A 63 -30.58 -8.84 14.03
N GLU A 64 -30.43 -9.49 12.88
CA GLU A 64 -29.52 -10.64 12.69
C GLU A 64 -28.38 -10.34 11.70
N ARG A 65 -27.81 -9.12 11.74
CA ARG A 65 -26.72 -8.80 10.81
C ARG A 65 -25.51 -9.73 11.06
N LYS A 66 -25.25 -10.59 10.08
CA LYS A 66 -24.17 -11.58 10.12
C LYS A 66 -22.79 -10.90 10.05
N PRO A 67 -21.73 -11.54 10.59
CA PRO A 67 -20.38 -11.06 10.38
C PRO A 67 -20.06 -10.93 8.88
N GLU A 68 -19.44 -9.83 8.51
CA GLU A 68 -18.99 -9.54 7.13
C GLU A 68 -17.45 -9.54 7.11
N THR A 69 -16.86 -10.10 6.06
CA THR A 69 -15.39 -10.09 5.87
C THR A 69 -15.01 -8.97 4.91
N TYR A 70 -14.04 -8.14 5.31
CA TYR A 70 -13.54 -7.01 4.54
C TYR A 70 -12.04 -7.17 4.30
N ALA A 71 -11.59 -6.95 3.06
CA ALA A 71 -10.17 -6.86 2.77
C ALA A 71 -9.67 -5.46 3.09
N ALA A 72 -8.67 -5.36 3.97
CA ALA A 72 -7.97 -4.12 4.32
C ALA A 72 -6.50 -4.19 3.90
N TRP A 73 -5.92 -3.05 3.58
CA TRP A 73 -4.50 -2.92 3.29
C TRP A 73 -3.78 -2.35 4.50
N LYS A 74 -2.99 -3.20 5.16
CA LYS A 74 -2.17 -2.81 6.31
C LYS A 74 -0.80 -2.38 5.82
N SER A 75 -0.35 -1.20 6.23
CA SER A 75 1.01 -0.72 5.91
C SER A 75 2.07 -1.72 6.38
N LEU A 76 2.99 -2.06 5.49
CA LEU A 76 4.12 -2.95 5.72
C LEU A 76 5.41 -2.20 5.43
N ASP A 77 6.20 -1.98 6.47
CA ASP A 77 7.52 -1.37 6.33
C ASP A 77 8.53 -2.41 5.83
N LEU A 78 8.95 -2.31 4.56
CA LEU A 78 10.01 -3.12 3.95
C LEU A 78 11.38 -2.41 3.93
N GLY A 79 11.48 -1.22 4.54
CA GLY A 79 12.67 -0.38 4.47
C GLY A 79 12.61 0.66 3.37
N TRP A 80 13.62 1.54 3.36
CA TRP A 80 13.68 2.70 2.48
C TRP A 80 14.10 2.32 1.05
N THR A 81 13.34 2.79 0.07
CA THR A 81 13.70 2.73 -1.36
C THR A 81 13.88 4.14 -1.91
N ALA A 82 14.97 4.33 -2.65
CA ALA A 82 15.27 5.57 -3.37
C ALA A 82 16.04 5.23 -4.64
N ARG A 83 15.35 5.25 -5.78
CA ARG A 83 15.93 4.88 -7.07
C ARG A 83 15.61 5.92 -8.14
N GLU A 84 16.46 5.97 -9.16
CA GLU A 84 16.29 6.91 -10.29
C GLU A 84 15.12 6.53 -11.20
N THR A 85 14.70 5.26 -11.18
CA THR A 85 13.59 4.75 -11.99
C THR A 85 12.54 4.07 -11.13
N ALA A 86 11.28 4.13 -11.59
CA ALA A 86 10.17 3.42 -10.96
C ALA A 86 10.40 1.90 -10.91
N GLU A 87 11.00 1.35 -11.98
CA GLU A 87 11.34 -0.08 -12.07
C GLU A 87 12.41 -0.47 -11.07
N GLY A 88 13.48 0.32 -10.94
CA GLY A 88 14.52 0.05 -9.95
C GLY A 88 13.98 0.11 -8.52
N ALA A 89 13.06 1.04 -8.22
CA ALA A 89 12.42 1.12 -6.91
C ALA A 89 11.55 -0.10 -6.63
N LEU A 90 10.79 -0.56 -7.64
CA LEU A 90 9.96 -1.76 -7.55
C LEU A 90 10.82 -3.02 -7.37
N ASP A 91 11.86 -3.21 -8.17
CA ASP A 91 12.76 -4.37 -8.09
C ASP A 91 13.41 -4.46 -6.70
N GLN A 92 13.83 -3.32 -6.15
CA GLN A 92 14.35 -3.27 -4.78
C GLN A 92 13.30 -3.68 -3.75
N ALA A 93 12.07 -3.17 -3.85
CA ALA A 93 10.99 -3.53 -2.92
C ALA A 93 10.62 -5.02 -3.02
N LEU A 94 10.61 -5.59 -4.23
CA LEU A 94 10.42 -7.02 -4.47
C LEU A 94 11.56 -7.85 -3.87
N GLY A 95 12.81 -7.37 -3.96
CA GLY A 95 13.96 -7.95 -3.28
C GLY A 95 13.76 -8.02 -1.77
N PHE A 96 13.38 -6.91 -1.14
CA PHE A 96 13.09 -6.87 0.31
C PHE A 96 11.94 -7.79 0.70
N LEU A 97 10.88 -7.86 -0.11
CA LEU A 97 9.77 -8.76 0.13
C LEU A 97 10.22 -10.23 0.06
N GLY A 98 11.02 -10.57 -0.95
CA GLY A 98 11.59 -11.91 -1.11
C GLY A 98 12.56 -12.30 0.00
N GLU A 99 13.34 -11.36 0.54
CA GLU A 99 14.21 -11.60 1.70
C GLU A 99 13.40 -11.82 2.99
N ARG A 100 12.35 -11.02 3.20
CA ARG A 100 11.55 -11.06 4.44
C ARG A 100 10.65 -12.30 4.54
N PHE A 101 10.14 -12.78 3.41
CA PHE A 101 9.18 -13.89 3.35
C PHE A 101 9.76 -15.10 2.61
N ARG A 102 11.08 -15.31 2.66
CA ARG A 102 11.75 -16.40 1.95
C ARG A 102 11.44 -17.81 2.50
N ASP A 103 10.96 -17.88 3.73
CA ASP A 103 10.76 -19.13 4.49
C ASP A 103 9.32 -19.26 5.02
#